data_AF-A0A7C5W160-F1
#
_entry.id   AF-A0A7C5W160-F1
#
_cell.length_a   1.000
_cell.length_b   1.000
_cell.length_c   1.000
_cell.angle_alpha   90.00
_cell.angle_beta   90.00
_cell.angle_gamma   90.00
#
_symmetry.space_group_name_H-M   'P 1'
#
loop_
_entity.id
_entity.type
_entity.pdbx_description
1 polymer ?
#
loop_
_entity_poly.entity_id
_entity_poly.type
_entity_poly.pdbx_seq_one_letter_code
_entity_poly.pdbx_strand_id
1 'polypeptide(L)'
;MLTLVLIINIAFLMLTIIFSIKLRSDFENLKNKNDKKGADDELKIRLLGLEERINSLEEELKKLETKNIDQKQAKSIELNQKNDIINTPRVSEKNGELDKKANIPKLTQSLIINLFNQGKKEEEIANLLGLSFEEVKLILMVSQKGK
;
A
#
# COMPACT_ATOMS: atom_id res chain seq x y z
N MET A 1 -76.17 -27.04 11.07
CA MET A 1 -75.05 -26.71 11.97
C MET A 1 -73.89 -27.69 11.83
N LEU A 2 -74.07 -29.00 12.07
CA LEU A 2 -72.99 -30.00 12.03
C LEU A 2 -72.25 -30.07 10.68
N THR A 3 -73.00 -30.06 9.58
CA THR A 3 -72.47 -30.07 8.21
C THR A 3 -71.63 -28.84 7.89
N LEU A 4 -72.02 -27.67 8.37
CA LEU A 4 -71.30 -26.42 8.15
C LEU A 4 -69.95 -26.43 8.89
N VAL A 5 -69.94 -26.92 10.14
CA VAL A 5 -68.71 -27.09 10.94
C VAL A 5 -67.76 -28.07 10.27
N LEU A 6 -68.29 -29.17 9.71
CA LEU A 6 -67.48 -30.17 9.01
C LEU A 6 -66.80 -29.57 7.77
N ILE A 7 -67.54 -28.80 6.96
CA ILE A 7 -67.00 -28.14 5.75
C ILE A 7 -65.91 -27.14 6.12
N ILE A 8 -66.11 -26.34 7.16
CA ILE A 8 -65.12 -25.36 7.63
C ILE A 8 -63.84 -26.05 8.10
N ASN A 9 -63.95 -27.15 8.86
CA ASN A 9 -62.78 -27.91 9.31
C ASN A 9 -62.01 -28.54 8.15
N ILE A 10 -62.70 -29.05 7.12
CA ILE A 10 -62.07 -29.60 5.91
C ILE A 10 -61.34 -28.48 5.15
N ALA A 11 -61.97 -27.31 4.99
CA ALA A 11 -61.35 -26.16 4.33
C ALA A 11 -60.08 -25.70 5.08
N PHE A 12 -60.13 -25.66 6.41
CA PHE A 12 -58.98 -25.30 7.24
C PHE A 12 -57.83 -26.30 7.14
N LEU A 13 -58.16 -27.61 7.10
CA LEU A 13 -57.16 -28.66 6.90
C LEU A 13 -56.46 -28.52 5.54
N MET A 14 -57.23 -28.30 4.47
CA MET A 14 -56.69 -28.08 3.12
C MET A 14 -55.79 -26.84 3.07
N LEU A 15 -56.19 -25.74 3.70
CA LEU A 15 -55.39 -24.52 3.80
C LEU A 15 -54.05 -24.78 4.49
N THR A 16 -54.07 -25.53 5.60
CA THR A 16 -52.87 -25.87 6.39
C THR A 16 -51.91 -26.74 5.60
N ILE A 17 -52.41 -27.70 4.82
CA ILE A 17 -51.59 -28.57 3.96
C ILE A 17 -50.94 -27.74 2.85
N ILE A 18 -51.71 -26.90 2.15
CA ILE A 18 -51.19 -26.03 1.09
C ILE A 18 -50.11 -25.09 1.64
N PHE A 19 -50.38 -24.48 2.79
CA PHE A 19 -49.43 -23.60 3.47
C PHE A 19 -48.14 -24.32 3.87
N SER A 20 -48.24 -25.54 4.37
CA SER A 20 -47.07 -26.36 4.74
C SER A 20 -46.20 -26.71 3.53
N ILE A 21 -46.81 -27.07 2.40
CA ILE A 21 -46.09 -27.34 1.15
C ILE A 21 -45.40 -26.07 0.63
N LYS A 22 -46.11 -24.92 0.68
CA LYS A 22 -45.57 -23.63 0.26
C LYS A 22 -44.36 -23.22 1.11
N LEU A 23 -44.47 -23.32 2.44
CA LEU A 23 -43.37 -23.05 3.37
C LEU A 23 -42.15 -23.95 3.09
N ARG A 24 -42.37 -25.23 2.83
CA ARG A 24 -41.28 -26.16 2.50
C ARG A 24 -40.57 -25.76 1.20
N SER A 25 -41.33 -25.41 0.16
CA SER A 25 -40.77 -24.96 -1.12
C SER A 25 -40.00 -23.66 -0.97
N ASP A 26 -40.54 -22.69 -0.21
CA ASP A 26 -39.85 -21.42 0.05
C ASP A 26 -38.58 -21.64 0.89
N PHE A 27 -38.61 -22.58 1.85
CA PHE A 27 -37.43 -22.95 2.63
C PHE A 27 -36.35 -23.62 1.77
N GLU A 28 -36.71 -24.56 0.89
CA GLU A 28 -35.78 -25.18 -0.06
C GLU A 28 -35.19 -24.13 -1.02
N ASN A 29 -36.00 -23.20 -1.52
CA ASN A 29 -35.53 -22.09 -2.35
C ASN A 29 -34.56 -21.16 -1.62
N LEU A 30 -34.81 -20.87 -0.35
CA LEU A 30 -33.91 -20.07 0.48
C LEU A 30 -32.61 -20.83 0.82
N LYS A 31 -32.72 -22.12 1.11
CA LYS A 31 -31.57 -23.00 1.35
C LYS A 31 -30.66 -23.07 0.13
N ASN A 32 -31.22 -23.30 -1.05
CA ASN A 32 -30.46 -23.35 -2.30
C ASN A 32 -29.80 -22.00 -2.66
N LYS A 33 -30.41 -20.86 -2.28
CA LYS A 33 -29.78 -19.54 -2.41
C LYS A 33 -28.65 -19.30 -1.40
N ASN A 34 -28.74 -19.93 -0.22
CA ASN A 34 -27.74 -19.84 0.84
C ASN A 34 -26.62 -20.87 0.71
N ASP A 35 -26.79 -21.90 -0.12
CA ASP A 35 -25.73 -22.80 -0.58
C ASP A 35 -24.79 -22.09 -1.58
N LYS A 36 -24.30 -20.89 -1.18
CA LYS A 36 -23.21 -20.12 -1.77
C LYS A 36 -21.85 -20.84 -1.73
N LYS A 37 -21.85 -22.17 -1.61
CA LYS A 37 -20.65 -23.01 -1.68
C LYS A 37 -19.82 -22.71 -2.93
N GLY A 38 -20.49 -22.44 -4.07
CA GLY A 38 -19.79 -22.06 -5.30
C GLY A 38 -19.12 -20.68 -5.26
N ALA A 39 -19.65 -19.73 -4.49
CA ALA A 39 -19.03 -18.40 -4.36
C ALA A 39 -17.80 -18.44 -3.44
N ASP A 40 -17.82 -19.26 -2.40
CA ASP A 40 -16.67 -19.50 -1.54
C ASP A 40 -15.54 -20.22 -2.28
N ASP A 41 -15.88 -21.19 -3.14
CA ASP A 41 -14.88 -21.88 -3.96
C ASP A 41 -14.23 -20.94 -4.99
N GLU A 42 -14.99 -20.03 -5.60
CA GLU A 42 -14.45 -19.00 -6.50
C GLU A 42 -13.55 -18.00 -5.77
N LEU A 43 -13.96 -17.56 -4.57
CA LEU A 43 -13.13 -16.69 -3.73
C LEU A 43 -11.84 -17.39 -3.32
N LYS A 44 -11.90 -18.68 -3.00
CA LYS A 44 -10.73 -19.47 -2.62
C LYS A 44 -9.73 -19.63 -3.77
N ILE A 45 -10.22 -19.86 -4.99
CA ILE A 45 -9.37 -19.91 -6.19
C ILE A 45 -8.72 -18.54 -6.45
N ARG A 46 -9.48 -17.44 -6.33
CA ARG A 46 -8.92 -16.09 -6.47
C ARG A 46 -7.89 -15.77 -5.41
N LEU A 47 -8.09 -16.24 -4.17
CA LEU A 47 -7.14 -16.04 -3.07
C LEU A 47 -5.82 -16.78 -3.34
N LEU A 48 -5.89 -18.03 -3.77
CA LEU A 48 -4.70 -18.82 -4.15
C LEU A 48 -3.91 -18.15 -5.29
N GLY A 49 -4.61 -17.66 -6.32
CA GLY A 49 -3.96 -16.93 -7.42
C GLY A 49 -3.34 -15.59 -7.00
N LEU A 50 -3.90 -14.92 -5.99
CA LEU A 50 -3.30 -13.71 -5.42
C LEU A 50 -2.06 -14.03 -4.60
N GLU A 51 -2.08 -15.12 -3.82
CA GLU A 51 -0.94 -15.57 -3.03
C GLU A 51 0.26 -15.96 -3.91
N GLU A 52 0.03 -16.65 -5.03
CA GLU A 52 1.08 -16.93 -6.02
C GLU A 52 1.67 -15.65 -6.64
N ARG A 53 0.83 -14.65 -6.95
CA ARG A 53 1.32 -13.37 -7.49
C ARG A 53 2.14 -12.59 -6.46
N ILE A 54 1.76 -12.63 -5.19
CA ILE A 54 2.53 -12.01 -4.10
C ILE A 54 3.90 -12.69 -3.98
N ASN A 55 3.94 -14.02 -3.92
CA ASN A 55 5.21 -14.76 -3.84
C ASN A 55 6.14 -14.47 -5.03
N SER A 56 5.59 -14.39 -6.24
CA SER A 56 6.36 -14.02 -7.44
C SER A 56 6.93 -12.60 -7.35
N LEU A 57 6.12 -11.63 -6.89
CA LEU A 57 6.56 -10.24 -6.70
C LEU A 57 7.62 -10.12 -5.59
N GLU A 58 7.51 -10.91 -4.52
CA GLU A 58 8.53 -10.97 -3.47
C GLU A 58 9.86 -11.52 -3.99
N GLU A 59 9.82 -12.56 -4.84
CA GLU A 59 11.03 -13.06 -5.51
C GLU A 59 11.66 -12.02 -6.45
N GLU A 60 10.84 -11.31 -7.24
CA GLU A 60 11.32 -10.25 -8.12
C GLU A 60 11.94 -9.09 -7.35
N LEU A 61 11.33 -8.68 -6.23
CA LEU A 61 11.89 -7.68 -5.33
C LEU A 61 13.24 -8.13 -4.77
N LYS A 62 13.34 -9.37 -4.31
CA LYS A 62 14.59 -9.94 -3.79
C LYS A 62 15.69 -9.96 -4.86
N LYS A 63 15.34 -10.28 -6.11
CA LYS A 63 16.26 -10.22 -7.27
C LYS A 63 16.66 -8.78 -7.63
N LEU A 64 15.75 -7.82 -7.49
CA LEU A 64 16.08 -6.40 -7.70
C LEU A 64 17.00 -5.88 -6.61
N GLU A 65 16.74 -6.26 -5.36
CA GLU A 65 17.53 -5.85 -4.21
C GLU A 65 18.98 -6.36 -4.31
N THR A 66 19.16 -7.65 -4.63
CA THR A 66 20.51 -8.20 -4.87
C THR A 66 21.22 -7.50 -6.02
N LYS A 67 20.55 -7.30 -7.17
CA LYS A 67 21.13 -6.55 -8.30
C LYS A 67 21.54 -5.13 -7.92
N ASN A 68 20.75 -4.43 -7.10
CA ASN A 68 21.06 -3.06 -6.69
C ASN A 68 22.24 -3.02 -5.71
N ILE A 69 22.33 -3.99 -4.81
CA ILE A 69 23.49 -4.15 -3.92
C ILE A 69 24.75 -4.43 -4.74
N ASP A 70 24.69 -5.36 -5.70
CA ASP A 70 25.81 -5.68 -6.58
C ASP A 70 26.24 -4.46 -7.42
N GLN A 71 25.28 -3.68 -7.93
CA GLN A 71 25.56 -2.44 -8.66
C GLN A 71 26.19 -1.36 -7.76
N LYS A 72 25.74 -1.22 -6.51
CA LYS A 72 26.32 -0.27 -5.55
C LYS A 72 27.73 -0.69 -5.15
N GLN A 73 27.97 -1.99 -4.94
CA GLN A 73 29.30 -2.51 -4.65
C GLN A 73 30.25 -2.29 -5.84
N ALA A 74 29.84 -2.62 -7.06
CA ALA A 74 30.63 -2.38 -8.26
C ALA A 74 30.99 -0.90 -8.44
N LYS A 75 30.03 0.01 -8.22
CA LYS A 75 30.25 1.46 -8.34
C LYS A 75 31.18 2.01 -7.24
N SER A 76 31.15 1.43 -6.04
CA SER A 76 32.07 1.79 -4.95
C SER A 76 33.51 1.31 -5.19
N ILE A 77 33.69 0.17 -5.87
CA ILE A 77 35.01 -0.35 -6.25
C ILE A 77 35.62 0.51 -7.38
N GLU A 78 34.81 0.95 -8.34
CA GLU A 78 35.25 1.86 -9.42
C GLU A 78 35.68 3.25 -8.91
N LEU A 79 35.02 3.77 -7.87
CA LEU A 79 35.36 5.04 -7.24
C LEU A 79 36.66 4.99 -6.43
N ASN A 80 36.97 3.84 -5.80
CA ASN A 80 38.21 3.68 -5.05
C ASN A 80 39.44 3.55 -5.98
N GLN A 81 39.33 2.88 -7.12
CA GLN A 81 40.44 2.78 -8.08
C GLN A 81 40.80 4.13 -8.73
N LYS A 82 39.84 5.08 -8.82
CA LYS A 82 40.10 6.42 -9.38
C LYS A 82 40.79 7.37 -8.39
N ASN A 83 40.71 7.10 -7.09
CA ASN A 83 41.32 7.91 -6.04
C ASN A 83 42.79 7.54 -5.76
N ASP A 84 43.24 6.34 -6.12
CA ASP A 84 44.63 5.92 -5.91
C ASP A 84 45.62 6.53 -6.92
N ILE A 85 45.15 7.20 -7.98
CA ILE A 85 46.01 7.85 -8.99
C ILE A 85 46.35 9.30 -8.60
N ILE A 86 45.65 9.89 -7.62
CA ILE A 86 45.81 11.31 -7.23
C ILE A 86 46.28 11.42 -5.78
N ASN A 87 47.44 10.88 -5.44
CA ASN A 87 48.10 11.23 -4.19
C ASN A 87 49.61 11.34 -4.36
N THR A 88 50.08 12.58 -4.56
CA THR A 88 51.33 13.16 -4.02
C THR A 88 51.41 14.64 -4.45
N PRO A 89 52.12 15.53 -3.70
CA PRO A 89 51.72 16.02 -2.38
C PRO A 89 51.72 17.57 -2.34
N ARG A 90 50.79 18.24 -1.63
CA ARG A 90 51.01 19.66 -1.30
C ARG A 90 50.19 20.21 -0.13
N VAL A 91 50.93 20.46 0.96
CA VAL A 91 50.98 21.68 1.79
C VAL A 91 49.70 22.15 2.53
N SER A 92 49.92 22.27 3.84
CA SER A 92 49.22 23.03 4.89
C SER A 92 48.47 24.30 4.49
N GLU A 93 47.36 24.56 5.19
CA GLU A 93 46.97 25.85 5.82
C GLU A 93 45.57 25.66 6.46
N LYS A 94 45.47 25.52 7.79
CA LYS A 94 45.14 26.57 8.78
C LYS A 94 43.93 27.46 8.44
N ASN A 95 42.96 27.40 9.36
CA ASN A 95 41.96 28.41 9.75
C ASN A 95 40.68 28.51 8.91
N GLY A 96 39.52 28.50 9.58
CA GLY A 96 38.24 28.82 8.94
C GLY A 96 37.02 28.37 9.73
N GLU A 97 36.67 29.16 10.74
CA GLU A 97 35.38 29.24 11.42
C GLU A 97 34.20 29.40 10.43
N LEU A 98 32.98 28.97 10.85
CA LEU A 98 31.67 29.15 10.19
C LEU A 98 31.44 28.26 8.94
N ASP A 99 30.42 27.42 8.81
CA ASP A 99 29.00 27.61 9.06
C ASP A 99 28.33 26.26 9.36
N LYS A 100 27.51 26.20 10.41
CA LYS A 100 26.48 25.14 10.55
C LYS A 100 25.36 25.40 9.54
N LYS A 101 25.65 25.40 8.24
CA LYS A 101 24.63 25.22 7.22
C LYS A 101 24.28 23.74 7.28
N ALA A 102 23.08 23.43 7.77
CA ALA A 102 22.50 22.10 7.72
C ALA A 102 22.78 21.52 6.33
N ASN A 103 23.69 20.55 6.28
CA ASN A 103 24.11 19.90 5.05
C ASN A 103 23.01 18.91 4.68
N ILE A 104 21.82 19.45 4.39
CA ILE A 104 20.64 18.69 4.02
C ILE A 104 20.99 18.07 2.66
N PRO A 105 21.05 16.72 2.56
CA PRO A 105 21.42 16.05 1.32
C PRO A 105 20.60 16.60 0.16
N LYS A 106 21.22 16.80 -1.02
CA LYS A 106 20.50 17.24 -2.23
C LYS A 106 19.26 16.39 -2.53
N LEU A 107 19.30 15.11 -2.12
CA LEU A 107 18.19 14.17 -2.20
C LEU A 107 16.99 14.55 -1.30
N THR A 108 17.25 15.09 -0.11
CA THR A 108 16.20 15.56 0.80
C THR A 108 15.57 16.85 0.27
N GLN A 109 16.36 17.71 -0.38
CA GLN A 109 15.85 18.93 -1.02
C GLN A 109 14.88 18.61 -2.17
N SER A 110 15.22 17.64 -3.04
CA SER A 110 14.32 17.23 -4.12
C SER A 110 13.05 16.56 -3.59
N LEU A 111 13.15 15.82 -2.50
CA LEU A 111 11.99 15.19 -1.85
C LEU A 111 11.03 16.22 -1.26
N ILE A 112 11.55 17.26 -0.59
CA ILE A 112 10.75 18.37 -0.07
C ILE A 112 9.99 19.08 -1.19
N ILE A 113 10.67 19.37 -2.31
CA ILE A 113 10.06 20.04 -3.47
C ILE A 113 8.94 19.18 -4.08
N ASN A 114 9.16 17.87 -4.21
CA ASN A 114 8.16 16.95 -4.73
C ASN A 114 6.93 16.85 -3.83
N LEU A 115 7.12 16.76 -2.51
CA LEU A 115 6.01 16.69 -1.55
C LEU A 115 5.22 18.00 -1.52
N PHE A 116 5.88 19.15 -1.65
CA PHE A 116 5.22 20.44 -1.75
C PHE A 116 4.40 20.57 -3.04
N ASN A 117 4.94 20.12 -4.18
CA ASN A 117 4.21 20.11 -5.46
C ASN A 117 3.00 19.15 -5.44
N GLN A 118 2.98 18.16 -4.56
CA GLN A 118 1.82 17.28 -4.32
C GLN A 118 0.74 17.94 -3.44
N GLY A 119 0.94 19.18 -2.99
CA GLY A 119 -0.02 19.92 -2.18
C GLY A 119 0.10 19.69 -0.68
N LYS A 120 1.20 19.07 -0.20
CA LYS A 120 1.45 18.91 1.24
C LYS A 120 1.89 20.23 1.87
N LYS A 121 1.40 20.48 3.09
CA LYS A 121 1.80 21.64 3.89
C LYS A 121 3.23 21.46 4.41
N GLU A 122 3.92 22.57 4.64
CA GLU A 122 5.31 22.60 5.09
C GLU A 122 5.50 21.89 6.44
N GLU A 123 4.52 22.01 7.34
CA GLU A 123 4.49 21.32 8.64
C GLU A 123 4.40 19.79 8.48
N GLU A 124 3.63 19.31 7.50
CA GLU A 124 3.52 17.87 7.23
C GLU A 124 4.82 17.32 6.65
N ILE A 125 5.48 18.09 5.78
CA ILE A 125 6.77 17.71 5.19
C ILE A 125 7.86 17.66 6.27
N ALA A 126 7.87 18.64 7.19
CA ALA A 126 8.77 18.70 8.33
C ALA A 126 8.62 17.45 9.22
N ASN A 127 7.38 17.11 9.58
CA ASN A 127 7.07 15.93 10.37
C ASN A 127 7.44 14.61 9.67
N LEU A 128 7.23 14.53 8.35
CA LEU A 128 7.55 13.32 7.56
C LEU A 128 9.05 13.08 7.41
N LEU A 129 9.85 14.15 7.34
CA LEU A 129 11.29 14.08 7.10
C LEU A 129 12.12 14.25 8.37
N GLY A 130 11.48 14.49 9.52
CA GLY A 130 12.17 14.80 10.77
C GLY A 130 12.99 16.08 10.71
N LEU A 131 12.57 17.04 9.88
CA LEU A 131 13.22 18.33 9.70
C LEU A 131 12.46 19.42 10.47
N SER A 132 13.14 20.51 10.78
CA SER A 132 12.48 21.70 11.31
C SER A 132 11.64 22.39 10.22
N PHE A 133 10.59 23.09 10.66
CA PHE A 133 9.75 23.89 9.78
C PHE A 133 10.58 24.97 9.04
N GLU A 134 11.53 25.58 9.72
CA GLU A 134 12.44 26.57 9.14
C GLU A 134 13.29 25.99 8.01
N GLU A 135 13.78 24.75 8.13
CA GLU A 135 14.59 24.09 7.10
C GLU A 135 13.77 23.81 5.84
N VAL A 136 12.54 23.30 5.99
CA VAL A 136 11.62 23.05 4.87
C VAL A 136 11.28 24.35 4.15
N LYS A 137 10.96 25.40 4.93
CA LYS A 137 10.64 26.73 4.39
C LYS A 137 11.81 27.35 3.63
N LEU A 138 13.03 27.23 4.18
CA LEU A 138 14.25 27.74 3.53
C LEU A 138 14.48 27.05 2.18
N ILE A 139 14.30 25.73 2.10
CA ILE A 139 14.49 24.96 0.88
C ILE A 139 13.47 25.35 -0.19
N LEU A 140 12.21 25.51 0.19
CA LEU A 140 11.15 25.95 -0.73
C LEU A 140 11.39 27.39 -1.23
N MET A 141 11.83 28.30 -0.36
CA MET A 141 12.19 29.67 -0.75
C MET A 141 13.37 29.69 -1.73
N VAL A 142 14.42 28.91 -1.48
CA VAL A 142 15.58 28.81 -2.38
C VAL A 142 15.19 28.19 -3.72
N SER A 143 14.29 27.19 -3.71
CA SER A 143 13.81 26.55 -4.94
C SER A 143 12.91 27.44 -5.80
N GLN A 144 12.11 28.33 -5.20
CA GLN A 144 11.23 29.24 -5.95
C GLN A 144 11.97 30.45 -6.51
N LYS A 145 13.07 30.88 -5.87
CA LYS A 145 13.87 32.04 -6.27
C LYS A 145 14.81 31.78 -7.46
N GLY A 146 14.89 30.53 -7.93
CA GLY A 146 15.69 30.10 -9.09
C GLY A 146 14.90 29.93 -10.40
N LYS A 147 13.67 30.44 -10.47
CA LYS A 147 12.87 30.54 -11.71
C LYS A 147 12.79 31.97 -12.19
#